data_AF-A0AB74IQS4-F1
#
_entry.id   AF-A0AB74IQS4-F1
#
_cell.length_a   1.000
_cell.length_b   1.000
_cell.length_c   1.000
_cell.angle_alpha   90.00
_cell.angle_beta   90.00
_cell.angle_gamma   90.00
#
_symmetry.space_group_name_H-M   'P 1'
#
loop_
_entity.id
_entity.type
_entity.pdbx_description
1 polymer ?
#
loop_
_entity_poly.entity_id
_entity_poly.type
_entity_poly.pdbx_seq_one_letter_code
_entity_poly.pdbx_strand_id
1 'polypeptide(L)'
;MRPSTFVAGLAAVAAPTFAQNASICDKYTTALLKENTGANQLTLLTLLVNTVVIGNYTKPNMNAVPGILAKGTYNGTEVNLLPYFNGGLASSNRGGSSGVSINFLDDGGAVPLTMNMPSNGTSSNQYKLMTHLYQYFGALLGCSATGFPSYAGFGSQAAVHRFMDLSAAEVGYFIQQVALAATSFGVTADDVAVVGKALNTIFNVRCAPPTTVIPAQGAQLQSICQDETCLLAPMATCAAYPATMKPAKSNSTMAGSTASSNSTMGGSAAPTSSKPASYSGAAAKVGAGAAGLLAAAVLAL
;
A
#
# COMPACT_ATOMS: atom_id res chain seq x y z
N MET A 1 -17.64 36.29 36.66
CA MET A 1 -17.96 35.15 35.78
C MET A 1 -16.83 35.01 34.77
N ARG A 2 -15.97 34.00 34.93
CA ARG A 2 -14.84 33.69 34.03
C ARG A 2 -15.30 32.57 33.08
N PRO A 3 -15.16 32.68 31.75
CA PRO A 3 -15.39 31.54 30.88
C PRO A 3 -14.11 30.69 30.83
N SER A 4 -14.24 29.43 31.24
CA SER A 4 -13.19 28.42 31.05
C SER A 4 -13.23 27.93 29.61
N THR A 5 -12.15 28.16 28.88
CA THR A 5 -11.89 27.59 27.55
C THR A 5 -11.53 26.11 27.69
N PHE A 6 -12.38 25.23 27.15
CA PHE A 6 -12.04 23.82 26.96
C PHE A 6 -11.13 23.69 25.73
N VAL A 7 -9.90 23.24 25.93
CA VAL A 7 -9.00 22.84 24.85
C VAL A 7 -9.31 21.37 24.52
N ALA A 8 -9.86 21.13 23.33
CA ALA A 8 -10.05 19.79 22.81
C ALA A 8 -8.70 19.23 22.34
N GLY A 9 -8.21 18.16 22.98
CA GLY A 9 -6.99 17.47 22.57
C GLY A 9 -7.21 16.67 21.28
N LEU A 10 -6.36 16.87 20.27
CA LEU A 10 -6.25 15.96 19.14
C LEU A 10 -5.71 14.62 19.65
N ALA A 11 -6.52 13.57 19.55
CA ALA A 11 -6.04 12.20 19.68
C ALA A 11 -5.14 11.90 18.45
N ALA A 12 -3.83 11.97 18.64
CA ALA A 12 -2.88 11.40 17.70
C ALA A 12 -3.12 9.88 17.67
N VAL A 13 -3.59 9.37 16.54
CA VAL A 13 -3.54 7.93 16.28
C VAL A 13 -2.05 7.60 16.10
N ALA A 14 -1.39 7.20 17.19
CA ALA A 14 -0.04 6.68 17.11
C ALA A 14 -0.08 5.47 16.18
N ALA A 15 0.81 5.45 15.18
CA ALA A 15 1.20 4.19 14.57
C ALA A 15 1.59 3.24 15.71
N PRO A 16 1.24 1.94 15.65
CA PRO A 16 1.52 1.02 16.74
C PRO A 16 3.00 1.13 17.14
N THR A 17 3.24 1.63 18.36
CA THR A 17 4.59 1.69 18.94
C THR A 17 4.98 0.26 19.31
N PHE A 18 5.71 -0.42 18.44
CA PHE A 18 6.23 -1.77 18.63
C PHE A 18 7.37 -1.82 19.68
N ALA A 19 7.29 -1.08 20.77
CA ALA A 19 8.40 -0.91 21.71
C ALA A 19 8.60 -2.07 22.70
N GLN A 20 7.98 -3.24 22.47
CA GLN A 20 8.13 -4.45 23.29
C GLN A 20 8.26 -5.75 22.46
N ASN A 21 8.10 -5.69 21.14
CA ASN A 21 8.27 -6.81 20.22
C ASN A 21 9.06 -6.31 19.01
N ALA A 22 10.04 -7.08 18.51
CA ALA A 22 10.77 -6.75 17.29
C ALA A 22 9.77 -6.38 16.17
N SER A 23 10.07 -5.35 15.37
CA SER A 23 9.22 -4.95 14.25
C SER A 23 9.07 -6.10 13.24
N ILE A 24 8.09 -6.03 12.34
CA ILE A 24 7.93 -7.04 11.28
C ILE A 24 9.22 -7.11 10.44
N CYS A 25 9.83 -5.96 10.12
CA CYS A 25 11.11 -5.94 9.42
C CYS A 25 12.21 -6.65 10.22
N ASP A 26 12.42 -6.26 11.49
CA ASP A 26 13.47 -6.83 12.34
C ASP A 26 13.29 -8.36 12.48
N LYS A 27 12.06 -8.80 12.78
CA LYS A 27 11.69 -10.21 12.93
C LYS A 27 12.05 -11.03 11.70
N TYR A 28 11.64 -10.59 10.52
CA TYR A 28 11.83 -11.35 9.29
C TYR A 28 13.23 -11.21 8.70
N THR A 29 13.93 -10.11 8.98
CA THR A 29 15.36 -10.00 8.67
C THR A 29 16.14 -11.03 9.48
N THR A 30 15.94 -11.14 10.79
CA THR A 30 16.60 -12.17 11.61
C THR A 30 16.19 -13.58 11.18
N ALA A 31 14.91 -13.83 10.95
CA ALA A 31 14.44 -15.17 10.61
C ALA A 31 14.97 -15.69 9.26
N LEU A 32 15.07 -14.82 8.25
CA LEU A 32 15.42 -15.21 6.88
C LEU A 32 16.91 -14.99 6.55
N LEU A 33 17.52 -13.95 7.12
CA LEU A 33 18.88 -13.51 6.79
C LEU A 33 19.85 -13.61 7.98
N LYS A 34 19.41 -14.19 9.10
CA LYS A 34 20.16 -14.47 10.35
C LYS A 34 20.51 -13.22 11.15
N GLU A 35 21.19 -12.25 10.54
CA GLU A 35 21.65 -11.04 11.22
C GLU A 35 20.77 -9.83 10.90
N ASN A 36 20.38 -9.06 11.91
CA ASN A 36 19.60 -7.83 11.72
C ASN A 36 20.49 -6.61 11.50
N THR A 37 21.01 -6.46 10.27
CA THR A 37 21.81 -5.30 9.84
C THR A 37 21.03 -4.45 8.84
N GLY A 38 21.39 -3.16 8.68
CA GLY A 38 20.74 -2.29 7.68
C GLY A 38 20.82 -2.84 6.26
N ALA A 39 21.93 -3.51 5.91
CA ALA A 39 22.10 -4.20 4.62
C ALA A 39 21.12 -5.37 4.47
N ASN A 40 20.98 -6.22 5.50
CA ASN A 40 20.04 -7.34 5.45
C ASN A 40 18.58 -6.87 5.47
N GLN A 41 18.25 -5.78 6.15
CA GLN A 41 16.93 -5.15 6.04
C GLN A 41 16.67 -4.68 4.60
N LEU A 42 17.63 -4.01 3.96
CA LEU A 42 17.50 -3.63 2.56
C LEU A 42 17.35 -4.85 1.63
N THR A 43 18.10 -5.93 1.87
CA THR A 43 17.95 -7.19 1.14
C THR A 43 16.54 -7.77 1.32
N LEU A 44 16.02 -7.84 2.55
CA LEU A 44 14.64 -8.30 2.80
C LEU A 44 13.63 -7.48 1.98
N LEU A 45 13.75 -6.15 2.02
CA LEU A 45 12.82 -5.25 1.32
C LEU A 45 12.97 -5.35 -0.20
N THR A 46 14.19 -5.58 -0.69
CA THR A 46 14.45 -5.81 -2.11
C THR A 46 13.75 -7.09 -2.59
N LEU A 47 13.91 -8.20 -1.85
CA LEU A 47 13.27 -9.48 -2.15
C LEU A 47 11.73 -9.37 -2.13
N LEU A 48 11.19 -8.74 -1.08
CA LEU A 48 9.76 -8.56 -0.92
C LEU A 48 9.18 -7.68 -2.04
N VAL A 49 9.71 -6.46 -2.19
CA VAL A 49 9.17 -5.47 -3.15
C VAL A 49 9.34 -5.95 -4.58
N ASN A 50 10.47 -6.54 -4.96
CA ASN A 50 10.63 -7.09 -6.30
C ASN A 50 9.61 -8.19 -6.56
N THR A 51 9.35 -9.06 -5.58
CA THR A 51 8.34 -10.12 -5.72
C THR A 51 6.93 -9.54 -5.84
N VAL A 52 6.62 -8.45 -5.13
CA VAL A 52 5.35 -7.71 -5.32
C VAL A 52 5.27 -7.11 -6.72
N VAL A 53 6.36 -6.58 -7.26
CA VAL A 53 6.35 -5.90 -8.56
C VAL A 53 6.26 -6.90 -9.72
N ILE A 54 7.17 -7.89 -9.77
CA ILE A 54 7.34 -8.79 -10.92
C ILE A 54 6.86 -10.23 -10.69
N GLY A 55 6.37 -10.56 -9.49
CA GLY A 55 6.00 -11.92 -9.13
C GLY A 55 7.19 -12.76 -8.68
N ASN A 56 7.00 -14.07 -8.48
CA ASN A 56 8.08 -14.94 -8.00
C ASN A 56 9.25 -15.01 -9.00
N TYR A 57 10.44 -14.64 -8.53
CA TYR A 57 11.71 -14.81 -9.26
C TYR A 57 12.78 -15.53 -8.44
N THR A 58 12.48 -15.84 -7.17
CA THR A 58 13.35 -16.57 -6.25
C THR A 58 12.80 -17.97 -5.96
N LYS A 59 13.68 -18.88 -5.55
CA LYS A 59 13.33 -20.25 -5.11
C LYS A 59 14.07 -20.60 -3.81
N PRO A 60 13.47 -21.42 -2.92
CA PRO A 60 12.10 -21.92 -2.98
C PRO A 60 11.06 -20.82 -2.70
N ASN A 61 9.83 -21.00 -3.17
CA ASN A 61 8.68 -20.15 -2.84
C ASN A 61 7.52 -21.03 -2.35
N MET A 62 6.76 -20.53 -1.36
CA MET A 62 5.67 -21.30 -0.73
C MET A 62 4.33 -21.21 -1.48
N ASN A 63 4.18 -20.20 -2.34
CA ASN A 63 2.99 -19.99 -3.17
C ASN A 63 3.34 -19.16 -4.41
N ALA A 64 2.47 -19.23 -5.42
CA ALA A 64 2.56 -18.39 -6.61
C ALA A 64 2.23 -16.92 -6.29
N VAL A 65 2.97 -16.02 -6.91
CA VAL A 65 2.81 -14.57 -6.85
C VAL A 65 2.90 -14.04 -8.28
N PRO A 66 1.79 -13.55 -8.86
CA PRO A 66 1.80 -12.94 -10.20
C PRO A 66 2.59 -11.64 -10.30
N GLY A 67 2.53 -10.81 -9.25
CA GLY A 67 3.08 -9.46 -9.24
C GLY A 67 2.13 -8.41 -9.85
N ILE A 68 2.32 -7.14 -9.50
CA ILE A 68 1.41 -6.05 -9.90
C ILE A 68 1.56 -5.65 -11.37
N LEU A 69 2.68 -6.00 -12.02
CA LEU A 69 2.86 -5.77 -13.45
C LEU A 69 2.10 -6.80 -14.32
N ALA A 70 1.62 -7.89 -13.72
CA ALA A 70 0.71 -8.81 -14.37
C ALA A 70 -0.74 -8.30 -14.28
N LYS A 71 -1.57 -8.72 -15.23
CA LYS A 71 -3.02 -8.59 -15.10
C LYS A 71 -3.52 -9.55 -14.03
N GLY A 72 -4.58 -9.19 -13.34
CA GLY A 72 -5.21 -10.05 -12.35
C GLY A 72 -6.68 -9.76 -12.16
N THR A 73 -7.25 -10.37 -11.13
CA THR A 73 -8.64 -10.17 -10.73
C THR A 73 -8.68 -9.97 -9.22
N TYR A 74 -9.42 -8.96 -8.76
CA TYR A 74 -9.67 -8.72 -7.35
C TYR A 74 -11.17 -8.62 -7.12
N ASN A 75 -11.73 -9.48 -6.24
CA ASN A 75 -13.17 -9.57 -5.97
C ASN A 75 -14.06 -9.63 -7.22
N GLY A 76 -13.61 -10.37 -8.25
CA GLY A 76 -14.33 -10.50 -9.52
C GLY A 76 -14.14 -9.35 -10.51
N THR A 77 -13.42 -8.29 -10.12
CA THR A 77 -13.05 -7.17 -11.02
C THR A 77 -11.69 -7.42 -11.63
N GLU A 78 -11.57 -7.37 -12.97
CA GLU A 78 -10.28 -7.41 -13.65
C GLU A 78 -9.46 -6.16 -13.32
N VAL A 79 -8.16 -6.34 -13.06
CA VAL A 79 -7.23 -5.26 -12.68
C VAL A 79 -5.97 -5.35 -13.55
N ASN A 80 -5.48 -4.19 -13.97
CA ASN A 80 -4.25 -4.07 -14.74
C ASN A 80 -3.51 -2.80 -14.31
N LEU A 81 -2.45 -2.94 -13.50
CA LEU A 81 -1.71 -1.80 -12.96
C LEU A 81 -0.51 -1.38 -13.84
N LEU A 82 -0.04 -2.25 -14.74
CA LEU A 82 1.09 -1.98 -15.65
C LEU A 82 1.01 -0.61 -16.38
N PRO A 83 -0.16 -0.14 -16.86
CA PRO A 83 -0.29 1.16 -17.53
C PRO A 83 0.16 2.37 -16.71
N TYR A 84 0.12 2.30 -15.37
CA TYR A 84 0.62 3.34 -14.49
C TYR A 84 2.16 3.38 -14.43
N PHE A 85 2.83 2.28 -14.79
CA PHE A 85 4.28 2.13 -14.69
C PHE A 85 4.98 2.27 -16.04
N ASN A 86 4.35 1.89 -17.16
CA ASN A 86 5.01 1.84 -18.47
C ASN A 86 4.87 3.14 -19.30
N GLY A 87 4.23 4.18 -18.77
CA GLY A 87 3.93 5.41 -19.50
C GLY A 87 2.68 5.34 -20.40
N GLY A 88 1.86 4.30 -20.26
CA GLY A 88 0.57 4.20 -20.97
C GLY A 88 -0.43 5.27 -20.53
N LEU A 89 -0.34 5.72 -19.28
CA LEU A 89 -1.25 6.68 -18.65
C LEU A 89 -0.54 7.97 -18.24
N ALA A 90 -1.22 9.11 -18.41
CA ALA A 90 -0.82 10.40 -17.87
C ALA A 90 -1.12 10.50 -16.37
N SER A 91 -0.44 9.68 -15.57
CA SER A 91 -0.77 9.42 -14.16
C SER A 91 0.26 9.94 -13.17
N SER A 92 1.40 10.44 -13.64
CA SER A 92 2.46 10.96 -12.78
C SER A 92 2.17 12.40 -12.34
N ASN A 93 2.45 12.71 -11.08
CA ASN A 93 2.23 14.03 -10.48
C ASN A 93 3.30 15.09 -10.82
N ARG A 94 4.20 14.81 -11.77
CA ARG A 94 5.26 15.75 -12.16
C ARG A 94 4.77 16.88 -13.08
N GLY A 95 3.52 16.85 -13.54
CA GLY A 95 2.93 17.88 -14.42
C GLY A 95 2.39 19.11 -13.70
N GLY A 96 2.55 19.24 -12.38
CA GLY A 96 1.92 20.32 -11.62
C GLY A 96 0.43 20.06 -11.48
N SER A 97 -0.42 20.83 -12.17
CA SER A 97 -1.89 20.72 -12.07
C SER A 97 -2.51 19.60 -12.90
N SER A 98 -1.73 18.93 -13.76
CA SER A 98 -2.18 17.79 -14.55
C SER A 98 -1.25 16.58 -14.40
N GLY A 99 -1.80 15.40 -14.67
CA GLY A 99 -1.02 14.17 -14.78
C GLY A 99 -0.19 14.17 -16.07
N VAL A 100 1.01 13.60 -16.01
CA VAL A 100 1.89 13.41 -17.18
C VAL A 100 2.29 11.96 -17.32
N SER A 101 2.57 11.52 -18.55
CA SER A 101 3.06 10.17 -18.80
C SER A 101 4.55 10.08 -18.50
N ILE A 102 4.91 9.12 -17.65
CA ILE A 102 6.30 8.78 -17.33
C ILE A 102 6.40 7.26 -17.38
N ASN A 103 7.40 6.77 -18.10
CA ASN A 103 7.80 5.38 -18.01
C ASN A 103 8.70 5.20 -16.77
N PHE A 104 8.21 4.48 -15.77
CA PHE A 104 8.93 4.07 -14.58
C PHE A 104 9.61 2.69 -14.73
N LEU A 105 9.50 2.07 -15.90
CA LEU A 105 10.21 0.84 -16.30
C LEU A 105 11.25 1.17 -17.39
N ASP A 106 11.87 2.34 -17.29
CA ASP A 106 12.73 2.95 -18.32
C ASP A 106 14.17 2.46 -18.31
N ASP A 107 14.53 1.49 -17.46
CA ASP A 107 15.92 1.10 -17.26
C ASP A 107 16.08 -0.40 -16.98
N GLY A 108 15.55 -1.20 -17.91
CA GLY A 108 15.61 -2.66 -17.91
C GLY A 108 14.30 -3.35 -17.50
N GLY A 109 13.33 -2.61 -16.97
CA GLY A 109 12.04 -3.14 -16.55
C GLY A 109 12.20 -4.28 -15.54
N ALA A 110 11.54 -5.41 -15.79
CA ALA A 110 11.59 -6.56 -14.89
C ALA A 110 12.97 -7.25 -14.80
N VAL A 111 13.80 -7.15 -15.84
CA VAL A 111 15.09 -7.88 -15.93
C VAL A 111 16.05 -7.57 -14.77
N PRO A 112 16.37 -6.30 -14.43
CA PRO A 112 17.19 -6.01 -13.26
C PRO A 112 16.56 -6.48 -11.94
N LEU A 113 15.22 -6.46 -11.84
CA LEU A 113 14.52 -6.87 -10.62
C LEU A 113 14.71 -8.36 -10.31
N THR A 114 14.84 -9.22 -11.34
CA THR A 114 15.15 -10.66 -11.15
C THR A 114 16.56 -10.89 -10.60
N MET A 115 17.44 -9.89 -10.71
CA MET A 115 18.81 -9.92 -10.21
C MET A 115 18.96 -9.15 -8.89
N ASN A 116 17.85 -8.85 -8.19
CA ASN A 116 17.82 -8.03 -6.96
C ASN A 116 18.37 -6.61 -7.16
N MET A 117 18.34 -6.09 -8.38
CA MET A 117 18.72 -4.71 -8.68
C MET A 117 17.47 -3.86 -8.87
N PRO A 118 17.44 -2.58 -8.45
CA PRO A 118 16.31 -1.69 -8.72
C PRO A 118 16.16 -1.35 -10.22
N SER A 119 17.26 -1.33 -10.97
CA SER A 119 17.34 -1.00 -12.40
C SER A 119 18.77 -1.29 -12.91
N ASN A 120 19.05 -1.11 -14.21
CA ASN A 120 20.41 -1.29 -14.75
C ASN A 120 21.39 -0.18 -14.32
N GLY A 121 20.91 1.06 -14.15
CA GLY A 121 21.69 2.20 -13.68
C GLY A 121 21.07 2.87 -12.44
N THR A 122 21.58 4.05 -12.07
CA THR A 122 21.16 4.76 -10.84
C THR A 122 20.47 6.11 -11.07
N SER A 123 20.25 6.50 -12.33
CA SER A 123 19.70 7.81 -12.70
C SER A 123 18.24 7.77 -13.20
N SER A 124 17.72 6.57 -13.48
CA SER A 124 16.44 6.33 -14.14
C SER A 124 15.22 6.59 -13.25
N ASN A 125 14.04 6.68 -13.86
CA ASN A 125 12.79 6.72 -13.11
C ASN A 125 12.54 5.39 -12.39
N GLN A 126 12.93 4.28 -13.01
CA GLN A 126 12.89 2.96 -12.40
C GLN A 126 13.75 2.88 -11.14
N TYR A 127 15.00 3.33 -11.18
CA TYR A 127 15.88 3.35 -10.02
C TYR A 127 15.21 4.08 -8.84
N LYS A 128 14.69 5.28 -9.12
CA LYS A 128 14.02 6.12 -8.12
C LYS A 128 12.76 5.47 -7.57
N LEU A 129 11.90 4.91 -8.44
CA LEU A 129 10.69 4.21 -8.02
C LEU A 129 11.03 3.06 -7.07
N MET A 130 11.92 2.16 -7.50
CA MET A 130 12.21 0.94 -6.77
C MET A 130 12.91 1.21 -5.43
N THR A 131 13.93 2.09 -5.43
CA THR A 131 14.61 2.47 -4.19
C THR A 131 13.67 3.18 -3.20
N HIS A 132 12.77 4.04 -3.68
CA HIS A 132 11.76 4.67 -2.84
C HIS A 132 10.76 3.66 -2.29
N LEU A 133 10.36 2.65 -3.07
CA LEU A 133 9.51 1.56 -2.57
C LEU A 133 10.20 0.78 -1.45
N TYR A 134 11.49 0.42 -1.61
CA TYR A 134 12.25 -0.28 -0.56
C TYR A 134 12.28 0.53 0.74
N GLN A 135 12.59 1.82 0.63
CA GLN A 135 12.71 2.71 1.79
C GLN A 135 11.36 2.96 2.47
N TYR A 136 10.31 3.21 1.68
CA TYR A 136 8.97 3.52 2.20
C TYR A 136 8.38 2.30 2.92
N PHE A 137 8.45 1.12 2.30
CA PHE A 137 8.01 -0.12 2.95
C PHE A 137 8.92 -0.49 4.13
N GLY A 138 10.20 -0.15 4.08
CA GLY A 138 11.08 -0.31 5.23
C GLY A 138 10.60 0.49 6.43
N ALA A 139 10.29 1.77 6.25
CA ALA A 139 9.71 2.60 7.31
C ALA A 139 8.35 2.07 7.79
N LEU A 140 7.46 1.69 6.87
CA LEU A 140 6.13 1.15 7.19
C LEU A 140 6.19 -0.17 7.99
N LEU A 141 7.16 -1.03 7.71
CA LEU A 141 7.36 -2.32 8.39
C LEU A 141 8.27 -2.22 9.62
N GLY A 142 8.83 -1.03 9.90
CA GLY A 142 9.64 -0.75 11.08
C GLY A 142 11.11 -1.18 10.96
N CYS A 143 11.69 -1.17 9.78
CA CYS A 143 13.14 -1.32 9.60
C CYS A 143 13.87 -0.19 10.34
N SER A 144 14.75 -0.57 11.26
CA SER A 144 15.37 0.35 12.21
C SER A 144 16.89 0.18 12.33
N ALA A 145 17.48 -0.82 11.67
CA ALA A 145 18.90 -1.10 11.81
C ALA A 145 19.76 0.02 11.22
N THR A 146 20.83 0.38 11.93
CA THR A 146 21.81 1.37 11.46
C THR A 146 22.30 1.00 10.06
N GLY A 147 22.27 1.97 9.15
CA GLY A 147 22.66 1.80 7.76
C GLY A 147 21.51 1.45 6.81
N PHE A 148 20.29 1.21 7.29
CA PHE A 148 19.12 1.13 6.40
C PHE A 148 18.83 2.51 5.78
N PRO A 149 18.60 2.60 4.46
CA PRO A 149 18.40 3.89 3.79
C PRO A 149 17.09 4.55 4.21
N SER A 150 17.15 5.84 4.54
CA SER A 150 15.96 6.65 4.81
C SER A 150 15.15 6.91 3.54
N TYR A 151 13.83 7.07 3.70
CA TYR A 151 12.95 7.43 2.59
C TYR A 151 13.26 8.83 2.04
N ALA A 152 13.61 8.88 0.75
CA ALA A 152 13.97 10.11 0.05
C ALA A 152 12.83 10.71 -0.79
N GLY A 153 11.66 10.06 -0.81
CA GLY A 153 10.49 10.54 -1.55
C GLY A 153 9.63 11.53 -0.76
N PHE A 154 8.49 11.90 -1.35
CA PHE A 154 7.50 12.77 -0.72
C PHE A 154 6.58 11.99 0.22
N GLY A 155 6.37 12.50 1.43
CA GLY A 155 5.65 11.77 2.48
C GLY A 155 4.14 11.62 2.26
N SER A 156 3.51 12.54 1.53
CA SER A 156 2.09 12.47 1.20
C SER A 156 1.86 11.56 0.01
N GLN A 157 1.52 10.29 0.26
CA GLN A 157 1.19 9.36 -0.83
C GLN A 157 -0.07 9.80 -1.57
N ALA A 158 -1.01 10.49 -0.91
CA ALA A 158 -2.17 11.10 -1.56
C ALA A 158 -1.75 12.10 -2.65
N ALA A 159 -0.75 12.95 -2.38
CA ALA A 159 -0.25 13.91 -3.36
C ALA A 159 0.55 13.25 -4.49
N VAL A 160 1.27 12.16 -4.19
CA VAL A 160 2.04 11.39 -5.18
C VAL A 160 1.12 10.67 -6.16
N HIS A 161 0.00 10.10 -5.68
CA HIS A 161 -0.88 9.22 -6.46
C HIS A 161 -2.16 9.92 -6.97
N ARG A 162 -2.34 11.24 -6.76
CA ARG A 162 -3.61 11.94 -7.05
C ARG A 162 -4.08 11.87 -8.52
N PHE A 163 -3.16 11.68 -9.48
CA PHE A 163 -3.50 11.57 -10.91
C PHE A 163 -3.65 10.11 -11.37
N MET A 164 -3.66 9.16 -10.44
CA MET A 164 -3.96 7.77 -10.74
C MET A 164 -5.45 7.47 -10.55
N ASP A 165 -6.12 8.16 -9.62
CA ASP A 165 -7.54 7.96 -9.26
C ASP A 165 -7.88 6.49 -9.04
N LEU A 166 -7.08 5.83 -8.20
CA LEU A 166 -7.15 4.38 -7.99
C LEU A 166 -8.46 3.97 -7.31
N SER A 167 -9.07 2.93 -7.87
CA SER A 167 -10.25 2.26 -7.32
C SER A 167 -9.91 1.32 -6.16
N ALA A 168 -10.93 0.92 -5.40
CA ALA A 168 -10.79 -0.08 -4.34
C ALA A 168 -10.28 -1.42 -4.86
N ALA A 169 -10.59 -1.77 -6.12
CA ALA A 169 -10.10 -3.00 -6.75
C ALA A 169 -8.60 -2.92 -7.09
N GLU A 170 -8.14 -1.78 -7.59
CA GLU A 170 -6.72 -1.57 -7.92
C GLU A 170 -5.83 -1.56 -6.67
N VAL A 171 -6.22 -0.81 -5.64
CA VAL A 171 -5.48 -0.80 -4.37
C VAL A 171 -5.61 -2.14 -3.65
N GLY A 172 -6.78 -2.77 -3.70
CA GLY A 172 -7.01 -4.12 -3.16
C GLY A 172 -6.12 -5.17 -3.82
N TYR A 173 -5.99 -5.14 -5.15
CA TYR A 173 -5.09 -6.03 -5.89
C TYR A 173 -3.63 -5.82 -5.52
N PHE A 174 -3.18 -4.56 -5.40
CA PHE A 174 -1.85 -4.23 -4.90
C PHE A 174 -1.59 -4.86 -3.52
N ILE A 175 -2.51 -4.67 -2.56
CA ILE A 175 -2.38 -5.22 -1.20
C ILE A 175 -2.39 -6.76 -1.23
N GLN A 176 -3.17 -7.37 -2.12
CA GLN A 176 -3.16 -8.82 -2.32
C GLN A 176 -1.79 -9.31 -2.80
N GLN A 177 -1.14 -8.62 -3.74
CA GLN A 177 0.22 -8.98 -4.17
C GLN A 177 1.24 -8.85 -3.04
N VAL A 178 1.10 -7.87 -2.14
CA VAL A 178 1.93 -7.77 -0.91
C VAL A 178 1.74 -8.99 -0.01
N ALA A 179 0.50 -9.40 0.25
CA ALA A 179 0.20 -10.57 1.06
C ALA A 179 0.73 -11.86 0.46
N LEU A 180 0.55 -12.06 -0.86
CA LEU A 180 1.05 -13.22 -1.59
C LEU A 180 2.59 -13.27 -1.58
N ALA A 181 3.25 -12.14 -1.80
CA ALA A 181 4.72 -12.05 -1.74
C ALA A 181 5.26 -12.40 -0.35
N ALA A 182 4.69 -11.80 0.71
CA ALA A 182 5.09 -12.08 2.09
C ALA A 182 4.91 -13.57 2.44
N THR A 183 3.75 -14.15 2.10
CA THR A 183 3.47 -15.58 2.34
C THR A 183 4.44 -16.47 1.58
N SER A 184 4.87 -16.07 0.37
CA SER A 184 5.81 -16.86 -0.44
C SER A 184 7.19 -17.00 0.19
N PHE A 185 7.57 -16.06 1.07
CA PHE A 185 8.78 -16.09 1.90
C PHE A 185 8.58 -16.73 3.28
N GLY A 186 7.39 -17.26 3.58
CA GLY A 186 7.08 -17.89 4.87
C GLY A 186 6.73 -16.91 5.99
N VAL A 187 6.30 -15.68 5.66
CA VAL A 187 5.68 -14.78 6.65
C VAL A 187 4.40 -15.42 7.18
N THR A 188 4.15 -15.32 8.48
CA THR A 188 3.02 -15.97 9.14
C THR A 188 1.71 -15.31 8.73
N ALA A 189 0.62 -16.08 8.72
CA ALA A 189 -0.70 -15.55 8.40
C ALA A 189 -1.11 -14.39 9.32
N ASP A 190 -0.75 -14.44 10.60
CA ASP A 190 -1.07 -13.39 11.57
C ASP A 190 -0.34 -12.08 11.23
N ASP A 191 0.97 -12.14 10.93
CA ASP A 191 1.73 -10.96 10.54
C ASP A 191 1.25 -10.40 9.19
N VAL A 192 0.92 -11.28 8.22
CA VAL A 192 0.31 -10.86 6.94
C VAL A 192 -1.04 -10.15 7.18
N ALA A 193 -1.87 -10.65 8.11
CA ALA A 193 -3.14 -10.03 8.44
C ALA A 193 -2.96 -8.64 9.09
N VAL A 194 -1.95 -8.47 9.96
CA VAL A 194 -1.59 -7.18 10.55
C VAL A 194 -1.16 -6.19 9.47
N VAL A 195 -0.25 -6.58 8.57
CA VAL A 195 0.19 -5.72 7.45
C VAL A 195 -0.98 -5.39 6.53
N GLY A 196 -1.78 -6.39 6.16
CA GLY A 196 -2.95 -6.20 5.30
C GLY A 196 -3.95 -5.21 5.90
N LYS A 197 -4.23 -5.28 7.20
CA LYS A 197 -5.09 -4.30 7.89
C LYS A 197 -4.49 -2.90 7.88
N ALA A 198 -3.19 -2.78 8.13
CA ALA A 198 -2.49 -1.50 8.09
C ALA A 198 -2.56 -0.87 6.70
N LEU A 199 -2.22 -1.62 5.64
CA LEU A 199 -2.27 -1.14 4.27
C LEU A 199 -3.69 -0.74 3.86
N ASN A 200 -4.71 -1.50 4.25
CA ASN A 200 -6.09 -1.12 3.94
C ASN A 200 -6.50 0.19 4.62
N THR A 201 -6.11 0.38 5.89
CA THR A 201 -6.46 1.58 6.66
C THR A 201 -5.68 2.82 6.19
N ILE A 202 -4.45 2.63 5.72
CA ILE A 202 -3.58 3.73 5.29
C ILE A 202 -3.86 4.12 3.84
N PHE A 203 -4.09 3.15 2.95
CA PHE A 203 -4.13 3.36 1.49
C PHE A 203 -5.50 3.12 0.86
N ASN A 204 -6.26 2.11 1.33
CA ASN A 204 -7.47 1.60 0.67
C ASN A 204 -8.79 2.12 1.28
N VAL A 205 -8.79 3.37 1.72
CA VAL A 205 -9.97 4.05 2.28
C VAL A 205 -9.93 5.52 1.88
N ARG A 206 -11.04 6.14 1.46
CA ARG A 206 -11.03 7.56 1.11
C ARG A 206 -11.00 8.45 2.36
N CYS A 207 -10.37 9.61 2.22
CA CYS A 207 -10.36 10.67 3.24
C CYS A 207 -9.74 10.33 4.62
N ALA A 208 -8.84 9.35 4.71
CA ALA A 208 -8.19 9.02 5.99
C ALA A 208 -7.46 10.23 6.61
N PRO A 209 -7.55 10.44 7.93
CA PRO A 209 -6.76 11.46 8.61
C PRO A 209 -5.25 11.34 8.34
N PRO A 210 -4.48 12.44 8.44
CA PRO A 210 -3.04 12.39 8.32
C PRO A 210 -2.42 11.35 9.26
N THR A 211 -1.54 10.50 8.72
CA THR A 211 -0.87 9.43 9.46
C THR A 211 0.64 9.54 9.27
N THR A 212 1.39 9.33 10.35
CA THR A 212 2.85 9.30 10.30
C THR A 212 3.31 7.91 9.88
N VAL A 213 3.81 7.79 8.65
CA VAL A 213 4.47 6.56 8.16
C VAL A 213 5.99 6.75 8.12
N ILE A 214 6.44 7.93 7.69
CA ILE A 214 7.84 8.32 7.68
C ILE A 214 8.08 9.29 8.85
N PRO A 215 8.71 8.85 9.95
CA PRO A 215 8.83 9.69 11.16
C PRO A 215 9.44 11.07 10.88
N ALA A 216 10.48 11.13 10.04
CA ALA A 216 11.17 12.37 9.68
C ALA A 216 10.29 13.39 8.92
N GLN A 217 9.15 12.96 8.36
CA GLN A 217 8.24 13.80 7.58
C GLN A 217 6.91 14.07 8.31
N GLY A 218 6.76 13.56 9.53
CA GLY A 218 5.56 13.75 10.36
C GLY A 218 4.29 13.15 9.76
N ALA A 219 3.14 13.63 10.24
CA ALA A 219 1.84 13.17 9.79
C ALA A 219 1.53 13.71 8.38
N GLN A 220 1.18 12.82 7.46
CA GLN A 220 0.93 13.14 6.05
C GLN A 220 -0.36 12.45 5.56
N LEU A 221 -0.97 12.97 4.51
CA LEU A 221 -2.12 12.33 3.87
C LEU A 221 -1.66 11.10 3.08
N GLN A 222 -2.10 9.91 3.49
CA GLN A 222 -1.60 8.65 2.95
C GLN A 222 -2.55 7.96 1.98
N SER A 223 -3.85 8.21 2.07
CA SER A 223 -4.78 7.45 1.26
C SER A 223 -4.60 7.73 -0.23
N ILE A 224 -4.50 6.65 -1.00
CA ILE A 224 -4.38 6.67 -2.47
C ILE A 224 -5.66 6.22 -3.16
N CYS A 225 -6.60 5.63 -2.42
CA CYS A 225 -7.93 5.25 -2.88
C CYS A 225 -8.90 6.42 -2.62
N GLN A 226 -9.15 7.25 -3.64
CA GLN A 226 -10.10 8.37 -3.55
C GLN A 226 -11.36 8.18 -4.41
N ASP A 227 -11.40 7.17 -5.27
CA ASP A 227 -12.57 6.82 -6.07
C ASP A 227 -13.78 6.45 -5.16
N GLU A 228 -14.98 6.60 -5.70
CA GLU A 228 -16.21 6.38 -4.92
C GLU A 228 -16.41 4.94 -4.44
N THR A 229 -15.72 3.97 -5.06
CA THR A 229 -15.71 2.57 -4.62
C THR A 229 -14.95 2.35 -3.30
N CYS A 230 -14.09 3.29 -2.90
CA CYS A 230 -13.31 3.20 -1.67
C CYS A 230 -14.21 3.45 -0.44
N LEU A 231 -14.04 2.69 0.64
CA LEU A 231 -14.77 2.94 1.87
C LEU A 231 -14.32 4.26 2.51
N LEU A 232 -15.25 5.03 3.07
CA LEU A 232 -14.92 6.24 3.81
C LEU A 232 -14.18 5.87 5.09
N ALA A 233 -13.02 6.48 5.32
CA ALA A 233 -12.27 6.26 6.54
C ALA A 233 -13.07 6.76 7.78
N PRO A 234 -12.89 6.11 8.94
CA PRO A 234 -13.33 6.69 10.20
C PRO A 234 -12.74 8.10 10.38
N MET A 235 -13.53 9.04 10.89
CA MET A 235 -13.11 10.43 11.12
C MET A 235 -12.60 11.13 9.85
N ALA A 236 -13.27 10.92 8.73
CA ALA A 236 -12.85 11.42 7.42
C ALA A 236 -12.56 12.93 7.36
N THR A 237 -11.43 13.29 6.75
CA THR A 237 -10.98 14.67 6.52
C THR A 237 -10.91 14.99 5.02
N CYS A 238 -12.01 14.77 4.28
CA CYS A 238 -12.02 14.84 2.81
C CYS A 238 -11.54 16.18 2.25
N ALA A 239 -11.84 17.29 2.92
CA ALA A 239 -11.43 18.63 2.49
C ALA A 239 -9.89 18.83 2.46
N ALA A 240 -9.12 17.99 3.16
CA ALA A 240 -7.66 18.07 3.16
C ALA A 240 -7.03 17.38 1.93
N TYR A 241 -7.76 16.48 1.26
CA TYR A 241 -7.22 15.71 0.14
C TYR A 241 -7.10 16.56 -1.13
N PRO A 242 -6.01 16.38 -1.91
CA PRO A 242 -5.91 17.03 -3.21
C PRO A 242 -6.98 16.49 -4.15
N ALA A 243 -7.45 17.33 -5.08
CA ALA A 243 -8.32 16.88 -6.15
C ALA A 243 -7.67 15.73 -6.94
N THR A 244 -8.43 14.68 -7.20
CA THR A 244 -8.02 13.58 -8.06
C THR A 244 -8.53 13.77 -9.48
N MET A 245 -7.85 13.14 -10.42
CA MET A 245 -8.22 13.18 -11.83
C MET A 245 -7.84 11.83 -12.46
N LYS A 246 -8.80 11.20 -13.13
CA LYS A 246 -8.52 10.00 -13.92
C LYS A 246 -7.47 10.30 -14.99
N PRO A 247 -6.43 9.45 -15.12
CA PRO A 247 -5.39 9.70 -16.08
C PRO A 247 -5.90 9.51 -17.52
N ALA A 248 -5.51 10.41 -18.41
CA ALA A 248 -5.72 10.22 -19.83
C ALA A 248 -4.81 9.09 -20.36
N LYS A 249 -5.26 8.40 -21.41
CA LYS A 249 -4.41 7.45 -22.16
C LYS A 249 -3.41 8.24 -22.99
N SER A 250 -2.13 8.11 -22.69
CA SER A 250 -1.05 8.76 -23.45
C SER A 250 -0.58 7.90 -24.62
N ASN A 251 -0.70 6.58 -24.51
CA ASN A 251 -0.41 5.65 -25.59
C ASN A 251 -1.41 4.49 -25.52
N SER A 252 -2.29 4.37 -26.52
CA SER A 252 -3.38 3.38 -26.54
C SER A 252 -2.88 1.93 -26.46
N THR A 253 -1.76 1.61 -27.11
CA THR A 253 -1.14 0.28 -27.09
C THR A 253 -0.62 -0.07 -25.70
N MET A 254 0.01 0.88 -25.00
CA MET A 254 0.56 0.64 -23.66
C MET A 254 -0.46 0.80 -22.53
N ALA A 255 -1.51 1.60 -22.73
CA ALA A 255 -2.55 1.87 -21.75
C ALA A 255 -3.44 0.64 -21.49
N GLY A 256 -3.61 -0.24 -22.49
CA GLY A 256 -4.51 -1.38 -22.40
C GLY A 256 -5.93 -1.01 -21.95
N SER A 257 -6.65 -2.01 -21.43
CA SER A 257 -7.86 -1.80 -20.64
C SER A 257 -7.46 -1.76 -19.17
N THR A 258 -7.54 -0.59 -18.54
CA THR A 258 -7.59 -0.47 -17.07
C THR A 258 -9.02 -0.70 -16.61
N ALA A 259 -9.21 -1.14 -15.36
CA ALA A 259 -10.54 -1.34 -14.79
C ALA A 259 -11.32 -0.02 -14.84
N SER A 260 -12.25 0.09 -15.79
CA SER A 260 -13.12 1.25 -15.86
C SER A 260 -14.21 1.04 -14.81
N SER A 261 -14.23 1.81 -13.73
CA SER A 261 -15.43 1.92 -12.91
C SER A 261 -16.56 2.40 -13.82
N ASN A 262 -17.62 1.58 -13.89
CA ASN A 262 -18.77 1.76 -14.76
C ASN A 262 -19.38 3.15 -14.53
N SER A 263 -19.40 4.00 -15.55
CA SER A 263 -20.30 5.15 -15.57
C SER A 263 -21.73 4.62 -15.71
N THR A 264 -22.55 4.90 -14.71
CA THR A 264 -23.99 4.62 -14.66
C THR A 264 -24.69 5.23 -15.88
N MET A 265 -25.11 4.39 -16.83
CA MET A 265 -26.27 4.67 -17.67
C MET A 265 -27.47 3.94 -17.06
N GLY A 266 -28.52 4.71 -16.75
CA GLY A 266 -29.76 4.20 -16.20
C GLY A 266 -30.47 3.26 -17.17
N GLY A 267 -31.02 2.18 -16.63
CA GLY A 267 -31.85 1.22 -17.33
C GLY A 267 -32.31 0.12 -16.38
N SER A 268 -33.54 0.23 -15.90
CA SER A 268 -34.21 -0.71 -15.01
C SER A 268 -34.31 -2.12 -15.60
N ALA A 269 -33.94 -3.16 -14.83
CA ALA A 269 -34.51 -4.50 -14.92
C ALA A 269 -34.30 -5.29 -13.61
N ALA A 270 -35.31 -6.08 -13.25
CA ALA A 270 -35.55 -6.77 -11.98
C ALA A 270 -34.68 -8.05 -11.76
N PRO A 271 -34.73 -8.68 -10.57
CA PRO A 271 -33.64 -9.51 -10.05
C PRO A 271 -33.73 -10.98 -10.47
N THR A 272 -32.59 -11.60 -10.76
CA THR A 272 -32.44 -13.06 -10.79
C THR A 272 -31.44 -13.48 -9.71
N SER A 273 -31.95 -14.33 -8.82
CA SER A 273 -31.22 -14.95 -7.73
C SER A 273 -30.20 -15.95 -8.27
N SER A 274 -28.91 -15.69 -8.02
CA SER A 274 -27.85 -16.69 -8.09
C SER A 274 -26.94 -16.57 -6.86
N LYS A 275 -26.88 -17.66 -6.10
CA LYS A 275 -26.09 -17.81 -4.87
C LYS A 275 -24.59 -17.58 -5.17
N PRO A 276 -23.86 -16.79 -4.35
CA PRO A 276 -22.42 -16.73 -4.47
C PRO A 276 -21.76 -18.02 -3.97
N ALA A 277 -20.87 -18.57 -4.79
CA ALA A 277 -19.97 -19.65 -4.43
C ALA A 277 -19.04 -19.19 -3.29
N SER A 278 -19.01 -19.97 -2.23
CA SER A 278 -18.21 -19.75 -1.03
C SER A 278 -16.74 -20.05 -1.32
N TYR A 279 -15.84 -19.10 -1.09
CA TYR A 279 -14.41 -19.38 -0.92
C TYR A 279 -14.06 -19.34 0.57
N SER A 280 -13.61 -20.48 1.08
CA SER A 280 -13.08 -20.68 2.43
C SER A 280 -11.60 -20.28 2.47
N GLY A 281 -11.33 -18.99 2.72
CA GLY A 281 -10.09 -18.52 3.33
C GLY A 281 -10.39 -18.23 4.79
N ALA A 282 -9.68 -18.88 5.72
CA ALA A 282 -10.00 -18.90 7.14
C ALA A 282 -10.14 -17.50 7.77
N ALA A 283 -11.37 -17.01 7.87
CA ALA A 283 -11.76 -16.04 8.88
C ALA A 283 -11.93 -16.82 10.19
N ALA A 284 -10.94 -16.71 11.09
CA ALA A 284 -11.11 -17.15 12.46
C ALA A 284 -12.34 -16.43 13.04
N LYS A 285 -13.35 -17.22 13.42
CA LYS A 285 -14.53 -16.75 14.13
C LYS A 285 -14.08 -16.21 15.48
N VAL A 286 -14.00 -14.88 15.64
CA VAL A 286 -14.01 -14.27 16.97
C VAL A 286 -15.45 -14.28 17.44
N GLY A 287 -15.79 -15.31 18.22
CA GLY A 287 -17.07 -15.40 18.90
C GLY A 287 -17.20 -14.25 19.90
N ALA A 288 -18.31 -13.52 19.80
CA ALA A 288 -18.76 -12.61 20.84
C ALA A 288 -19.05 -13.42 22.11
N GLY A 289 -18.34 -13.09 23.19
CA GLY A 289 -18.52 -13.70 24.51
C GLY A 289 -17.85 -12.87 25.59
N ALA A 290 -18.65 -11.98 26.19
CA ALA A 290 -18.58 -11.45 27.55
C ALA A 290 -17.28 -10.79 28.09
N ALA A 291 -17.46 -9.51 28.45
CA ALA A 291 -16.96 -8.85 29.67
C ALA A 291 -15.44 -8.78 29.94
N GLY A 292 -14.92 -7.55 29.89
CA GLY A 292 -13.59 -7.22 30.39
C GLY A 292 -13.30 -5.73 30.36
N LEU A 293 -14.01 -4.98 31.21
CA LEU A 293 -13.66 -3.62 31.61
C LEU A 293 -12.19 -3.55 32.02
N LEU A 294 -11.39 -2.65 31.42
CA LEU A 294 -10.33 -1.97 32.15
C LEU A 294 -10.33 -0.50 31.78
N ALA A 295 -10.96 0.24 32.68
CA ALA A 295 -10.98 1.68 32.78
C ALA A 295 -9.58 2.23 33.03
N ALA A 296 -9.37 3.46 32.54
CA ALA A 296 -8.31 4.33 32.97
C ALA A 296 -8.31 4.48 34.51
N ALA A 297 -7.15 4.36 35.12
CA ALA A 297 -6.91 4.83 36.48
C ALA A 297 -5.67 5.74 36.44
N VAL A 298 -5.94 7.04 36.40
CA VAL A 298 -5.08 8.06 36.99
C VAL A 298 -5.76 8.43 38.29
N LEU A 299 -5.08 8.27 39.45
CA LEU A 299 -5.10 9.26 40.53
C LEU A 299 -4.09 8.88 41.65
N ALA A 300 -3.16 9.79 41.90
CA ALA A 300 -2.68 10.28 43.19
C ALA A 300 -2.62 9.33 44.41
N LEU A 301 -1.41 8.85 44.72
CA LEU A 301 -0.60 9.15 45.92
C LEU A 301 0.75 8.42 45.78
#